data_AF-A0A437LY87-F1
#
_entry.id   AF-A0A437LY87-F1
#
_cell.length_a   1.000
_cell.length_b   1.000
_cell.length_c   1.000
_cell.angle_alpha   90.00
_cell.angle_beta   90.00
_cell.angle_gamma   90.00
#
_symmetry.space_group_name_H-M   'P 1'
#
loop_
_entity.id
_entity.type
_entity.pdbx_description
1 polymer ?
#
loop_
_entity_poly.entity_id
_entity_poly.type
_entity_poly.pdbx_seq_one_letter_code
_entity_poly.pdbx_strand_id
1 'polypeptide(L)' 'MTRYHFNFVDGRFHSGADSHDFESYAEARLAAVSTLGQMLRDHPTSPFGDDDLRVEVTDDNGLILLSVIVAAIEAPSAPR' A
#
# COMPACT_ATOMS: atom_id res chain seq x y z
N MET A 1 -1.88 -9.04 21.48
CA MET A 1 -1.48 -8.40 20.21
C MET A 1 -2.16 -9.14 19.10
N THR A 2 -2.66 -8.41 18.10
CA THR A 2 -3.36 -8.99 16.95
C THR A 2 -2.41 -8.94 15.76
N ARG A 3 -2.38 -10.01 14.98
CA ARG A 3 -1.57 -10.09 13.76
C ARG A 3 -2.31 -9.45 12.61
N TYR A 4 -1.60 -8.63 11.84
CA TYR A 4 -2.08 -8.00 10.64
C TYR A 4 -1.12 -8.29 9.49
N HIS A 5 -1.66 -8.58 8.31
CA HIS A 5 -0.88 -8.93 7.13
C HIS A 5 -0.97 -7.83 6.09
N PHE A 6 0.19 -7.38 5.60
CA PHE A 6 0.31 -6.25 4.68
C PHE A 6 0.63 -6.79 3.28
N ASN A 7 -0.30 -6.60 2.36
CA ASN A 7 -0.19 -7.08 0.99
C ASN A 7 0.03 -5.89 0.06
N PHE A 8 1.22 -5.78 -0.53
CA PHE A 8 1.58 -4.70 -1.45
C PHE A 8 1.34 -5.10 -2.90
N VAL A 9 0.75 -4.19 -3.67
CA VAL A 9 0.50 -4.33 -5.11
C VAL A 9 1.11 -3.13 -5.82
N ASP A 10 2.06 -3.39 -6.73
CA ASP A 10 2.80 -2.35 -7.48
C ASP A 10 3.12 -2.78 -8.93
N GLY A 11 2.36 -3.73 -9.49
CA GLY A 11 2.61 -4.30 -10.83
C GLY A 11 3.85 -5.19 -10.96
N ARG A 12 4.74 -5.20 -9.95
CA ARG A 12 5.87 -6.14 -9.81
C ARG A 12 5.76 -6.88 -8.49
N PHE A 13 4.68 -7.66 -8.38
CA PHE A 13 4.32 -8.55 -7.28
C PHE A 13 5.53 -9.01 -6.43
N HIS A 14 5.86 -8.28 -5.37
CA HIS A 14 6.72 -8.78 -4.31
C HIS A 14 5.82 -9.48 -3.30
N SER A 15 5.59 -10.78 -3.52
CA SER A 15 4.89 -11.62 -2.56
C SER A 15 5.78 -11.88 -1.34
N GLY A 16 5.81 -10.93 -0.44
CA GLY A 16 6.14 -11.14 0.97
C GLY A 16 5.04 -10.43 1.74
N ALA A 17 4.00 -11.16 2.14
CA ALA A 17 3.02 -10.61 3.06
C ALA A 17 3.75 -10.32 4.37
N ASP A 18 4.09 -9.07 4.60
CA ASP A 18 4.76 -8.66 5.83
C ASP A 18 3.71 -8.70 6.94
N SER A 19 3.88 -9.68 7.82
CA SER A 19 2.99 -9.91 8.96
C SER A 19 3.59 -9.23 10.18
N HIS A 20 2.80 -8.36 10.81
CA HIS A 20 3.23 -7.63 12.00
C HIS A 20 2.17 -7.74 13.09
N ASP A 21 2.64 -7.89 14.33
CA ASP A 21 1.80 -7.91 15.51
C ASP A 21 1.66 -6.47 16.03
N PHE A 22 0.43 -5.96 16.11
CA PHE A 22 0.12 -4.63 16.62
C PHE A 22 -0.78 -4.70 17.86
N GLU A 23 -0.75 -3.67 18.70
CA GLU A 23 -1.64 -3.58 19.87
C GLU A 23 -3.07 -3.22 19.46
N SER A 24 -3.21 -2.47 18.35
CA SER A 24 -4.52 -2.08 17.82
C SER A 24 -4.52 -1.94 16.30
N TYR A 25 -5.73 -2.01 15.71
CA TYR A 25 -5.92 -1.73 14.29
C TYR A 25 -5.54 -0.28 13.92
N ALA A 26 -5.65 0.67 14.85
CA ALA A 26 -5.24 2.05 14.62
C ALA A 26 -3.73 2.16 14.36
N GLU A 27 -2.90 1.37 15.05
CA GLU A 27 -1.46 1.30 14.81
C GLU A 27 -1.15 0.63 13.47
N ALA A 28 -1.82 -0.49 13.17
CA ALA A 28 -1.67 -1.18 11.89
C ALA A 28 -1.99 -0.27 10.70
N ARG A 29 -3.04 0.56 10.80
CA ARG A 29 -3.40 1.57 9.81
C ARG A 29 -2.31 2.62 9.62
N LEU A 30 -1.75 3.16 10.71
CA LEU A 30 -0.68 4.14 10.64
C LEU A 30 0.60 3.56 10.02
N ALA A 31 0.94 2.32 10.38
CA ALA A 31 2.03 1.59 9.77
C ALA A 31 1.83 1.43 8.26
N ALA A 32 0.62 1.08 7.81
CA ALA A 32 0.33 0.85 6.39
C ALA A 32 0.54 2.12 5.55
N VAL A 33 0.02 3.25 6.02
CA VAL A 33 0.22 4.56 5.36
C VAL A 33 1.71 4.96 5.37
N SER A 34 2.40 4.72 6.48
CA SER A 34 3.82 5.07 6.61
C SER A 34 4.69 4.25 5.66
N THR A 35 4.43 2.95 5.54
CA THR A 35 5.16 2.07 4.61
C THR A 35 4.92 2.47 3.16
N LEU A 36 3.68 2.75 2.77
CA LEU A 36 3.39 3.29 1.43
C LEU A 36 4.10 4.61 1.16
N GLY A 37 4.14 5.52 2.13
CA GLY A 37 4.87 6.78 2.01
C GLY A 37 6.38 6.58 1.84
N GLN A 38 6.96 5.58 2.50
CA GLN A 38 8.36 5.21 2.33
C GLN A 38 8.61 4.61 0.94
N MET A 39 7.74 3.71 0.46
CA MET A 39 7.83 3.16 -0.89
C MET A 39 7.76 4.25 -1.96
N LEU A 40 6.85 5.22 -1.82
CA LEU A 40 6.74 6.34 -2.74
C LEU A 40 7.99 7.24 -2.72
N ARG A 41 8.61 7.43 -1.54
CA ARG A 41 9.87 8.16 -1.42
C ARG A 41 11.01 7.45 -2.14
N ASP A 42 11.10 6.14 -2.01
CA ASP A 42 12.18 5.32 -2.57
C ASP A 42 11.98 5.07 -4.08
N HIS A 43 10.72 5.00 -4.53
CA HIS A 43 10.30 4.72 -5.91
C HIS A 43 9.22 5.72 -6.38
N PRO A 44 9.59 6.99 -6.64
CA PRO A 44 8.62 8.04 -6.98
C PRO A 44 7.89 7.82 -8.31
N THR A 45 8.41 6.94 -9.18
CA THR A 45 7.79 6.61 -10.46
C THR A 45 6.76 5.48 -10.36
N SER A 46 6.65 4.78 -9.22
CA SER A 46 5.74 3.63 -9.08
C SER A 46 4.27 3.94 -9.40
N PRO A 47 3.68 5.10 -9.04
CA PRO A 47 2.30 5.41 -9.38
C PRO A 47 2.03 5.63 -10.88
N PHE A 48 3.08 5.69 -11.72
CA PHE A 48 2.97 5.86 -13.17
C PHE A 48 3.19 4.53 -13.93
N GLY A 49 3.23 3.40 -13.22
CA GLY A 49 3.29 2.06 -13.81
C GLY A 49 1.94 1.59 -14.33
N ASP A 50 1.88 0.31 -14.72
CA ASP A 50 0.64 -0.31 -15.23
C ASP A 50 -0.43 -0.53 -14.14
N ASP A 51 -0.02 -0.58 -12.87
CA ASP A 51 -0.89 -0.77 -11.70
C ASP A 51 -0.69 0.34 -10.66
N ASP A 52 -1.76 0.70 -9.96
CA ASP A 52 -1.71 1.61 -8.81
C ASP A 52 -0.85 1.03 -7.67
N LEU A 53 -0.11 1.90 -6.99
CA LEU A 53 0.57 1.53 -5.76
C LEU A 53 -0.46 1.37 -4.63
N ARG A 54 -0.62 0.16 -4.12
CA ARG A 54 -1.63 -0.18 -3.12
C ARG A 54 -1.07 -1.06 -2.00
N VAL A 55 -1.57 -0.85 -0.78
CA VAL A 55 -1.41 -1.81 0.33
C VAL A 55 -2.77 -2.22 0.87
N GLU A 56 -2.93 -3.52 1.12
CA GLU A 56 -4.08 -4.08 1.82
C GLU A 56 -3.66 -4.67 3.16
N VAL A 57 -4.35 -4.26 4.23
CA VAL A 57 -4.16 -4.84 5.56
C VAL A 57 -5.28 -5.84 5.82
N THR A 58 -4.91 -7.07 6.13
CA THR A 58 -5.84 -8.17 6.39
C THR A 58 -5.68 -8.75 7.80
N ASP A 59 -6.73 -9.39 8.32
CA ASP A 59 -6.66 -10.21 9.53
C ASP A 59 -6.18 -11.64 9.22
N ASP A 60 -6.09 -12.50 10.25
CA ASP A 60 -5.67 -13.90 10.10
C ASP A 60 -6.65 -14.77 9.26
N ASN A 61 -7.88 -14.31 9.04
CA ASN A 61 -8.85 -14.98 8.17
C ASN A 61 -8.76 -14.48 6.72
N GLY A 62 -7.86 -13.55 6.43
CA GLY A 62 -7.75 -12.89 5.13
C GLY A 62 -8.83 -11.83 4.88
N LEU A 63 -9.59 -11.40 5.90
CA LEU A 63 -10.54 -10.31 5.75
C LEU A 63 -9.77 -9.00 5.56
N ILE A 64 -10.01 -8.30 4.44
CA ILE A 64 -9.43 -6.98 4.19
C ILE A 64 -10.05 -5.97 5.16
N LEU A 65 -9.24 -5.48 6.08
CA LEU A 65 -9.61 -4.47 7.06
C LEU A 65 -9.31 -3.05 6.56
N LEU A 66 -8.36 -2.90 5.63
CA LEU A 66 -7.96 -1.60 5.07
C LEU A 66 -7.40 -1.79 3.65
N SER A 67 -7.70 -0.86 2.76
CA SER A 67 -6.95 -0.67 1.51
C SER A 67 -6.53 0.80 1.41
N VAL A 68 -5.25 1.05 1.12
CA VAL A 68 -4.73 2.40 0.85
C VAL A 68 -4.14 2.37 -0.55
N ILE A 69 -4.56 3.33 -1.38
CA ILE A 69 -4.23 3.39 -2.81
C ILE A 69 -3.60 4.77 -3.08
N VAL A 70 -2.48 4.77 -3.80
CA VAL A 70 -1.83 5.95 -4.34
C VAL A 70 -1.91 5.87 -5.85
N ALA A 71 -2.66 6.79 -6.46
CA ALA A 71 -2.84 6.89 -7.89
C ALA A 71 -2.27 8.22 -8.42
N ALA A 72 -1.58 8.18 -9.55
CA ALA A 72 -1.23 9.37 -10.30
C ALA A 72 -2.22 9.56 -11.45
N ILE A 73 -2.79 10.76 -11.56
CA ILE A 73 -3.74 11.09 -12.62
C ILE A 73 -3.14 12.21 -13.45
N GLU A 74 -2.78 11.89 -14.69
CA GLU A 74 -2.25 12.86 -15.64
C GLU A 74 -3.37 13.46 -16.49
N ALA A 75 -3.38 14.79 -16.57
CA ALA A 75 -4.22 15.50 -17.52
C ALA A 75 -3.39 15.91 -18.74
N PRO A 76 -3.95 15.91 -19.95
CA PRO A 76 -3.24 16.40 -21.13
C PRO A 76 -2.86 17.86 -20.92
N SER A 77 -1.62 18.21 -21.22
CA SER A 77 -1.25 19.62 -21.37
C SER A 77 -1.83 20.13 -22.68
N ALA A 78 -2.45 21.32 -22.65
CA ALA A 78 -2.85 21.97 -23.90
C ALA A 78 -1.59 22.17 -24.75
N PRO A 79 -1.59 21.74 -26.04
CA PRO A 79 -0.46 22.01 -26.91
C PRO A 79 -0.25 23.52 -26.97
N ARG A 80 0.99 23.94 -26.74
CA ARG A 80 1.41 25.34 -26.75
C ARG A 80 1.48 25.90 -28.17
#